data_AF-A0A928RX39-F1
#
_entry.id   AF-A0A928RX39-F1
#
_cell.length_a   1.000
_cell.length_b   1.000
_cell.length_c   1.000
_cell.angle_alpha   90.00
_cell.angle_beta   90.00
_cell.angle_gamma   90.00
#
_symmetry.space_group_name_H-M   'P 1'
#
loop_
_entity.id
_entity.type
_entity.pdbx_description
1 polymer ?
#
loop_
_entity_poly.entity_id
_entity_poly.type
_entity_poly.pdbx_seq_one_letter_code
_entity_poly.pdbx_strand_id
1 'polypeptide(L)'
;MATDRLRAARAISIAVAAGGLVEMAAWWMGLEFLKTLAPGYVTMKFSTALSFLLGGVVLYYLAEAARGEMSGAQVALPISALVILLLMATLLVSALFGVEAGVEALFVREDPSAAMTEVPGMPSIATMLDFILIAALAIAVLLRQRVLPWWFRSFGVFIALTGLSALLGYLLGEPGLYFLMPGVSGAMAVPTSMLFVLTGTCLLIIAGSRR
;
A
#
# COMPACT_ATOMS: atom_id res chain seq x y z
N MET A 1 0.90 -24.87 -13.79
CA MET A 1 0.10 -23.64 -14.05
C MET A 1 -0.38 -22.96 -12.77
N ALA A 2 -1.29 -23.54 -11.97
CA ALA A 2 -1.78 -22.87 -10.75
C ALA A 2 -0.67 -22.70 -9.68
N THR A 3 0.17 -23.71 -9.51
CA THR A 3 1.33 -23.67 -8.60
C THR A 3 2.35 -22.60 -8.99
N ASP A 4 2.60 -22.42 -10.30
CA ASP A 4 3.55 -21.42 -10.81
C ASP A 4 3.03 -20.00 -10.59
N ARG A 5 1.73 -19.78 -10.78
CA ARG A 5 1.05 -18.52 -10.45
C ARG A 5 1.20 -18.16 -8.98
N LEU A 6 0.97 -19.12 -8.07
CA LEU A 6 1.08 -18.86 -6.63
C LEU A 6 2.53 -18.66 -6.18
N ARG A 7 3.51 -19.27 -6.86
CA ARG A 7 4.94 -18.94 -6.67
C ARG A 7 5.24 -17.50 -7.08
N ALA A 8 4.72 -17.04 -8.21
CA ALA A 8 4.86 -15.65 -8.65
C ALA A 8 4.20 -14.69 -7.64
N ALA A 9 2.99 -14.99 -7.15
CA ALA A 9 2.34 -14.20 -6.10
C ALA A 9 3.20 -14.11 -4.84
N ARG A 10 3.77 -15.22 -4.35
CA ARG A 10 4.71 -15.21 -3.20
C ARG A 10 5.90 -14.28 -3.45
N ALA A 11 6.53 -14.38 -4.62
CA ALA A 11 7.68 -13.56 -4.97
C ALA A 11 7.32 -12.07 -5.00
N ILE A 12 6.16 -11.72 -5.56
CA ILE A 12 5.66 -10.34 -5.57
C ILE A 12 5.37 -9.86 -4.15
N SER A 13 4.73 -10.68 -3.30
CA SER A 13 4.48 -10.33 -1.90
C SER A 13 5.77 -10.02 -1.13
N ILE A 14 6.82 -10.81 -1.35
CA ILE A 14 8.15 -10.58 -0.76
C ILE A 14 8.75 -9.28 -1.30
N ALA A 15 8.66 -9.02 -2.60
CA ALA A 15 9.15 -7.78 -3.20
C ALA A 15 8.43 -6.55 -2.65
N VAL A 16 7.10 -6.63 -2.46
CA VAL A 16 6.30 -5.56 -1.83
C VAL A 16 6.73 -5.32 -0.39
N ALA A 17 6.90 -6.38 0.40
CA ALA A 17 7.37 -6.27 1.78
C ALA A 17 8.77 -5.66 1.86
N ALA A 18 9.69 -6.13 1.00
CA ALA A 18 11.05 -5.63 0.93
C ALA A 18 11.11 -4.16 0.50
N GLY A 19 10.27 -3.74 -0.45
CA GLY A 19 10.16 -2.35 -0.86
C GLY A 19 9.78 -1.43 0.32
N GLY A 20 8.76 -1.82 1.08
CA GLY A 20 8.38 -1.11 2.31
C GLY A 20 9.51 -1.06 3.35
N LEU A 21 10.23 -2.17 3.54
CA LEU A 21 11.36 -2.23 4.49
C LEU A 21 12.53 -1.32 4.08
N VAL A 22 12.89 -1.30 2.80
CA VAL A 22 13.97 -0.44 2.26
C VAL A 22 13.62 1.03 2.49
N GLU A 23 12.38 1.41 2.26
CA GLU A 23 11.88 2.77 2.44
C GLU A 23 11.86 3.17 3.93
N MET A 24 11.47 2.26 4.83
CA MET A 24 11.59 2.50 6.27
C MET A 24 13.06 2.71 6.69
N ALA A 25 13.99 1.92 6.15
CA ALA A 25 15.42 2.08 6.42
C ALA A 25 15.94 3.43 5.87
N ALA A 26 15.46 3.86 4.70
CA ALA A 26 15.78 5.16 4.12
C ALA A 26 15.36 6.33 5.02
N TRP A 27 14.20 6.22 5.67
CA TRP A 27 13.75 7.18 6.68
C TRP A 27 14.70 7.28 7.87
N TRP A 28 15.14 6.14 8.42
CA TRP A 28 16.04 6.11 9.56
C TRP A 28 17.45 6.62 9.23
N MET A 29 17.95 6.28 8.04
CA MET A 29 19.29 6.66 7.59
C MET A 29 19.37 8.09 7.05
N GLY A 30 18.23 8.79 6.93
CA GLY A 30 18.18 10.14 6.35
C GLY A 30 18.51 10.18 4.86
N LEU A 31 18.40 9.05 4.14
CA LEU A 31 18.78 8.95 2.73
C LEU A 31 17.63 9.42 1.84
N GLU A 32 17.62 10.70 1.46
CA GLU A 32 16.56 11.30 0.65
C GLU A 32 16.39 10.62 -0.72
N PHE A 33 17.48 10.19 -1.36
CA PHE A 33 17.43 9.53 -2.68
C PHE A 33 16.72 8.17 -2.67
N LEU A 34 16.60 7.52 -1.51
CA LEU A 34 15.85 6.29 -1.39
C LEU A 34 14.36 6.55 -1.15
N LYS A 35 14.00 7.74 -0.65
CA LYS A 35 12.60 8.16 -0.43
C LYS A 35 11.93 8.67 -1.71
N THR A 36 12.74 9.11 -2.67
CA THR A 36 12.28 9.68 -3.93
C THR A 36 13.24 9.34 -5.06
N LEU A 37 12.69 8.96 -6.22
CA LEU A 37 13.48 8.53 -7.38
C LEU A 37 14.17 9.70 -8.10
N ALA A 38 13.73 10.94 -7.87
CA ALA A 38 14.32 12.14 -8.45
C ALA A 38 14.17 13.35 -7.51
N PRO A 39 15.14 14.29 -7.51
CA PRO A 39 14.99 15.55 -6.78
C PRO A 39 13.70 16.28 -7.19
N GLY A 40 12.94 16.75 -6.20
CA GLY A 40 11.66 17.44 -6.43
C GLY A 40 10.43 16.53 -6.55
N TYR A 41 10.59 15.21 -6.56
CA TYR A 41 9.46 14.27 -6.57
C TYR A 41 8.99 13.95 -5.14
N VAL A 42 7.71 13.57 -5.04
CA VAL A 42 7.04 13.25 -3.78
C VAL A 42 7.74 12.08 -3.09
N THR A 43 8.04 12.25 -1.80
CA THR A 43 8.62 11.22 -0.97
C THR A 43 7.58 10.24 -0.46
N MET A 44 7.95 8.96 -0.38
CA MET A 44 7.10 7.97 0.26
C MET A 44 7.02 8.20 1.77
N LYS A 45 5.80 8.31 2.31
CA LYS A 45 5.59 8.51 3.76
C LYS A 45 5.97 7.26 4.55
N PHE A 46 6.46 7.43 5.77
CA PHE A 46 6.81 6.30 6.64
C PHE A 46 5.61 5.37 6.91
N SER A 47 4.42 5.95 7.13
CA SER A 47 3.18 5.21 7.31
C SER A 47 2.83 4.33 6.09
N THR A 48 3.08 4.83 4.89
CA THR A 48 2.96 4.09 3.62
C THR A 48 3.97 2.95 3.56
N ALA A 49 5.23 3.18 3.94
CA ALA A 49 6.30 2.18 3.91
C ALA A 49 6.02 1.01 4.87
N LEU A 50 5.62 1.32 6.10
CA LEU A 50 5.14 0.34 7.08
C LEU A 50 3.94 -0.44 6.54
N SER A 51 3.00 0.23 5.88
CA SER A 51 1.81 -0.42 5.33
C SER A 51 2.12 -1.34 4.15
N PHE A 52 3.13 -1.06 3.34
CA PHE A 52 3.60 -2.03 2.32
C PHE A 52 4.37 -3.19 2.93
N LEU A 53 5.18 -2.96 3.97
CA LEU A 53 5.83 -4.06 4.69
C LEU A 53 4.77 -5.06 5.20
N LEU A 54 3.78 -4.55 5.94
CA LEU A 54 2.67 -5.35 6.45
C LEU A 54 1.76 -5.87 5.33
N GLY A 55 1.56 -5.09 4.27
CA GLY A 55 0.76 -5.44 3.10
C GLY A 55 1.36 -6.62 2.33
N GLY A 56 2.69 -6.66 2.18
CA GLY A 56 3.39 -7.80 1.60
C GLY A 56 3.24 -9.07 2.45
N VAL A 57 3.26 -8.95 3.79
CA VAL A 57 2.94 -10.05 4.70
C VAL A 57 1.50 -10.54 4.48
N VAL A 58 0.54 -9.62 4.38
CA VAL A 58 -0.86 -9.93 4.07
C VAL A 58 -0.98 -10.67 2.74
N LEU A 59 -0.40 -10.14 1.66
CA LEU A 59 -0.45 -10.76 0.34
C LEU A 59 0.19 -12.14 0.31
N TYR A 60 1.30 -12.34 1.02
CA TYR A 60 1.98 -13.63 1.13
C TYR A 60 1.01 -14.68 1.68
N TYR A 61 0.40 -14.40 2.84
CA TYR A 61 -0.53 -15.35 3.46
C TYR A 61 -1.86 -15.48 2.72
N LEU A 62 -2.30 -14.46 1.97
CA LEU A 62 -3.45 -14.60 1.06
C LEU A 62 -3.16 -15.58 -0.08
N ALA A 63 -1.93 -15.61 -0.58
CA ALA A 63 -1.46 -16.60 -1.55
C ALA A 63 -1.32 -18.00 -0.92
N GLU A 64 -0.83 -18.10 0.32
CA GLU A 64 -0.78 -19.36 1.07
C GLU A 64 -2.18 -19.96 1.30
N ALA A 65 -3.12 -19.12 1.75
CA ALA A 65 -4.50 -19.53 1.94
C ALA A 65 -5.15 -20.03 0.64
N ALA A 66 -4.77 -19.46 -0.52
CA ALA A 66 -5.24 -19.94 -1.82
C ALA A 66 -4.69 -21.34 -2.20
N ARG A 67 -3.59 -21.78 -1.58
CA ARG A 67 -3.04 -23.14 -1.70
C ARG A 67 -3.65 -24.14 -0.72
N GLY A 68 -4.45 -23.69 0.25
CA GLY A 68 -4.90 -24.50 1.38
C GLY A 68 -3.85 -24.64 2.49
N GLU A 69 -2.75 -23.88 2.43
CA GLU A 69 -1.70 -23.85 3.45
C GLU A 69 -1.92 -22.62 4.35
N MET A 70 -2.39 -22.80 5.59
CA MET A 70 -2.68 -21.68 6.50
C MET A 70 -1.88 -21.74 7.80
N SER A 71 -0.89 -22.63 7.90
CA SER A 71 -0.01 -22.74 9.06
C SER A 71 0.87 -21.48 9.17
N GLY A 72 0.67 -20.68 10.22
CA GLY A 72 1.38 -19.42 10.47
C GLY A 72 0.58 -18.14 10.16
N ALA A 73 -0.46 -18.21 9.33
CA ALA A 73 -1.29 -17.04 8.99
C ALA A 73 -2.16 -16.56 10.16
N GLN A 74 -2.37 -17.40 11.18
CA GLN A 74 -3.34 -17.17 12.25
C GLN A 74 -3.01 -15.99 13.16
N VAL A 75 -1.73 -15.57 13.22
CA VAL A 75 -1.29 -14.44 14.06
C VAL A 75 -0.79 -13.27 13.21
N ALA A 76 0.04 -13.53 12.21
CA ALA A 76 0.66 -12.47 11.41
C ALA A 76 -0.36 -11.71 10.54
N LEU A 77 -1.31 -12.41 9.92
CA LEU A 77 -2.29 -11.78 9.04
C LEU A 77 -3.29 -10.86 9.79
N PRO A 78 -3.91 -11.24 10.92
CA PRO A 78 -4.83 -10.36 11.63
C PRO A 78 -4.13 -9.12 12.20
N ILE A 79 -2.93 -9.27 12.77
CA ILE A 79 -2.18 -8.14 13.30
C ILE A 79 -1.81 -7.17 12.18
N SER A 80 -1.27 -7.68 11.07
CA SER A 80 -0.88 -6.85 9.92
C SER A 80 -2.08 -6.11 9.34
N ALA A 81 -3.20 -6.81 9.10
CA ALA A 81 -4.42 -6.22 8.56
C ALA A 81 -5.02 -5.17 9.50
N LEU A 82 -5.05 -5.43 10.81
CA LEU A 82 -5.60 -4.49 11.79
C LEU A 82 -4.74 -3.23 11.91
N VAL A 83 -3.41 -3.37 11.94
CA VAL A 83 -2.49 -2.22 11.99
C VAL A 83 -2.66 -1.36 10.75
N ILE A 84 -2.67 -1.95 9.55
CA ILE A 84 -2.91 -1.22 8.30
C ILE A 84 -4.26 -0.50 8.35
N LEU A 85 -5.33 -1.21 8.73
CA LEU A 85 -6.68 -0.65 8.74
C LEU A 85 -6.78 0.55 9.69
N LEU A 86 -6.32 0.41 10.93
CA LEU A 86 -6.39 1.48 11.92
C LEU A 86 -5.55 2.67 11.47
N LEU A 87 -4.31 2.43 11.03
CA LEU A 87 -3.40 3.48 10.59
C LEU A 87 -3.99 4.28 9.42
N MET A 88 -4.45 3.59 8.39
CA MET A 88 -4.93 4.23 7.15
C MET A 88 -6.35 4.80 7.29
N ALA A 89 -7.23 4.17 8.08
CA ALA A 89 -8.54 4.73 8.36
C ALA A 89 -8.44 6.01 9.20
N THR A 90 -7.56 6.05 10.21
CA THR A 90 -7.34 7.28 10.98
C THR A 90 -6.80 8.40 10.11
N LEU A 91 -5.79 8.12 9.28
CA LEU A 91 -5.24 9.11 8.34
C LEU A 91 -6.29 9.59 7.32
N LEU A 92 -7.18 8.70 6.86
CA LEU A 92 -8.25 9.06 5.94
C LEU A 92 -9.28 9.98 6.61
N VAL A 93 -9.67 9.69 7.86
CA VAL A 93 -10.56 10.56 8.64
C VAL A 93 -9.90 11.92 8.87
N SER A 94 -8.62 11.95 9.21
CA SER A 94 -7.86 13.20 9.34
C SER A 94 -7.87 14.03 8.06
N ALA A 95 -7.64 13.41 6.91
CA ALA A 95 -7.67 14.08 5.61
C ALA A 95 -9.07 14.61 5.25
N LEU A 96 -10.12 13.83 5.49
CA LEU A 96 -11.50 14.19 5.10
C LEU A 96 -12.13 15.26 5.99
N PHE A 97 -11.80 15.26 7.29
CA PHE A 97 -12.40 16.16 8.28
C PHE A 97 -11.45 17.29 8.72
N GLY A 98 -10.21 17.31 8.23
CA GLY A 98 -9.20 18.30 8.61
C GLY A 98 -8.82 18.23 10.10
N VAL A 99 -8.89 17.04 10.71
CA VAL A 99 -8.58 16.84 12.13
C VAL A 99 -7.17 16.28 12.28
N GLU A 100 -6.33 16.94 13.07
CA GLU A 100 -5.00 16.44 13.42
C GLU A 100 -5.12 15.27 14.41
N ALA A 101 -4.95 14.03 13.94
CA ALA A 101 -5.00 12.85 14.81
C ALA A 101 -3.67 12.59 15.52
N GLY A 102 -2.59 13.26 15.09
CA GLY A 102 -1.23 13.07 15.56
C GLY A 102 -0.54 11.84 14.96
N VAL A 103 -1.28 11.02 14.20
CA VAL A 103 -0.77 9.82 13.51
C VAL A 103 0.15 10.20 12.34
N GLU A 104 -0.09 11.36 11.75
CA GLU A 104 0.72 11.99 10.69
C GLU A 104 2.19 12.17 11.12
N ALA A 105 2.40 12.41 12.42
CA ALA A 105 3.71 12.69 13.03
C ALA A 105 4.22 11.56 13.95
N LEU A 106 3.53 10.41 14.00
CA LEU A 106 3.76 9.37 15.02
C LEU A 106 5.13 8.70 14.90
N PHE A 107 5.60 8.45 13.68
CA PHE A 107 6.85 7.71 13.43
C PHE A 107 8.01 8.63 13.07
N VAL A 108 7.77 9.58 12.17
CA VAL A 108 8.76 10.56 11.73
C VAL A 108 8.02 11.88 11.50
N ARG A 109 8.57 12.98 12.05
CA ARG A 109 8.11 14.33 11.71
C ARG A 109 8.78 14.75 10.42
N GLU A 110 7.98 14.92 9.37
CA GLU A 110 8.48 15.43 8.10
C GLU A 110 8.72 16.94 8.18
N ASP A 111 9.75 17.39 7.48
CA ASP A 111 10.01 18.82 7.31
C ASP A 111 8.92 19.42 6.38
N PRO A 112 8.19 20.46 6.81
CA PRO A 112 7.20 21.14 5.97
C PRO A 112 7.78 21.73 4.67
N SER A 113 9.10 21.92 4.60
CA SER A 113 9.80 22.42 3.42
C SER A 113 10.16 21.34 2.39
N ALA A 114 9.84 20.06 2.66
CA ALA A 114 10.09 18.98 1.72
C ALA A 114 9.28 19.16 0.42
N ALA A 115 9.93 18.95 -0.73
CA ALA A 115 9.33 19.18 -2.04
C ALA A 115 7.99 18.44 -2.22
N MET A 116 7.01 19.12 -2.83
CA MET A 116 5.67 18.61 -3.14
C MET A 116 4.91 18.01 -1.92
N THR A 117 5.25 18.47 -0.72
CA THR A 117 4.59 18.06 0.53
C THR A 117 3.60 19.14 0.95
N GLU A 118 2.36 19.03 0.45
CA GLU A 118 1.26 19.95 0.80
C GLU A 118 0.80 19.77 2.26
N VAL A 119 0.76 18.52 2.72
CA VAL A 119 0.39 18.16 4.10
C VAL A 119 1.43 17.16 4.63
N PRO A 120 2.36 17.59 5.52
CA PRO A 120 3.42 16.75 6.05
C PRO A 120 2.90 15.48 6.71
N GLY A 121 3.57 14.34 6.45
CA GLY A 121 3.21 13.05 7.05
C GLY A 121 1.93 12.39 6.52
N MET A 122 1.22 13.04 5.58
CA MET A 122 -0.05 12.54 5.06
C MET A 122 0.11 11.89 3.67
N PRO A 123 -0.23 10.59 3.51
CA PRO A 123 -0.32 9.96 2.19
C PRO A 123 -1.43 10.58 1.33
N SER A 124 -1.53 10.19 0.04
CA SER A 124 -2.72 10.54 -0.76
C SER A 124 -3.95 9.75 -0.30
N ILE A 125 -5.14 10.32 -0.51
CA ILE A 125 -6.41 9.62 -0.25
C ILE A 125 -6.48 8.28 -1.00
N ALA A 126 -6.02 8.23 -2.26
CA ALA A 126 -5.98 7.00 -3.04
C ALA A 126 -5.09 5.92 -2.36
N THR A 127 -3.92 6.32 -1.87
CA THR A 127 -3.01 5.42 -1.12
C THR A 127 -3.69 4.84 0.13
N MET A 128 -4.39 5.68 0.91
CA MET A 128 -5.09 5.23 2.12
C MET A 128 -6.20 4.23 1.77
N LEU A 129 -7.01 4.54 0.74
CA LEU A 129 -8.08 3.66 0.26
C LEU A 129 -7.56 2.31 -0.22
N ASP A 130 -6.48 2.29 -1.01
CA ASP A 130 -5.88 1.04 -1.51
C ASP A 130 -5.45 0.12 -0.35
N PHE A 131 -4.82 0.67 0.69
CA PHE A 131 -4.47 -0.09 1.88
C PHE A 131 -5.67 -0.57 2.69
N ILE A 132 -6.70 0.26 2.83
CA ILE A 132 -7.95 -0.13 3.49
C ILE A 132 -8.60 -1.31 2.75
N LEU A 133 -8.60 -1.30 1.40
CA LEU A 133 -9.11 -2.42 0.61
C LEU A 133 -8.30 -3.71 0.81
N ILE A 134 -6.97 -3.61 0.87
CA ILE A 134 -6.08 -4.74 1.17
C ILE A 134 -6.40 -5.33 2.55
N ALA A 135 -6.50 -4.47 3.56
CA ALA A 135 -6.82 -4.88 4.93
C ALA A 135 -8.23 -5.48 5.05
N ALA A 136 -9.23 -4.87 4.42
CA ALA A 136 -10.60 -5.37 4.41
C ALA A 136 -10.68 -6.76 3.76
N LEU A 137 -9.97 -6.98 2.66
CA LEU A 137 -9.90 -8.28 2.00
C LEU A 137 -9.25 -9.35 2.90
N ALA A 138 -8.18 -8.99 3.60
CA ALA A 138 -7.51 -9.87 4.56
C ALA A 138 -8.43 -10.27 5.72
N ILE A 139 -9.14 -9.30 6.30
CA ILE A 139 -10.11 -9.53 7.38
C ILE A 139 -11.26 -10.41 6.90
N ALA A 140 -11.80 -10.18 5.70
CA ALA A 140 -12.86 -11.01 5.15
C ALA A 140 -12.44 -12.48 4.99
N VAL A 141 -11.19 -12.73 4.59
CA VAL A 141 -10.62 -14.09 4.53
C VAL A 141 -10.44 -14.70 5.92
N LEU A 142 -9.99 -13.93 6.92
CA LEU A 142 -9.83 -14.39 8.31
C LEU A 142 -11.14 -14.81 8.95
N LEU A 143 -12.19 -14.01 8.74
CA LEU A 143 -13.53 -14.27 9.24
C LEU A 143 -14.21 -15.46 8.54
N ARG A 144 -13.45 -16.20 7.71
CA ARG A 144 -13.91 -17.34 6.90
C ARG A 144 -15.14 -17.01 6.08
N GLN A 145 -15.31 -15.74 5.71
CA GLN A 145 -16.35 -15.37 4.76
C GLN A 145 -16.02 -16.03 3.42
N ARG A 146 -17.06 -16.42 2.67
CA ARG A 146 -16.89 -16.87 1.29
C ARG A 146 -16.50 -15.66 0.42
N VAL A 147 -15.24 -15.25 0.51
CA VAL A 147 -14.66 -14.23 -0.35
C VAL A 147 -14.57 -14.79 -1.76
N LEU A 148 -15.50 -14.34 -2.60
CA LEU A 148 -15.57 -14.81 -3.98
C LEU A 148 -14.35 -14.33 -4.77
N PRO A 149 -13.86 -15.10 -5.74
CA PRO A 149 -12.71 -14.71 -6.57
C PRO A 149 -12.87 -13.34 -7.25
N TRP A 150 -14.10 -12.88 -7.48
CA TRP A 150 -14.36 -11.56 -8.07
C TRP A 150 -13.92 -10.40 -7.18
N TRP A 151 -14.00 -10.50 -5.85
CA TRP A 151 -13.52 -9.43 -4.94
C TRP A 151 -12.02 -9.19 -5.09
N PHE A 152 -11.23 -10.28 -5.13
CA PHE A 152 -9.79 -10.20 -5.39
C PHE A 152 -9.50 -9.56 -6.75
N ARG A 153 -10.30 -9.87 -7.79
CA ARG A 153 -10.14 -9.23 -9.11
C ARG A 153 -10.49 -7.76 -9.08
N SER A 154 -11.64 -7.39 -8.54
CA SER A 154 -12.10 -5.99 -8.53
C SER A 154 -11.15 -5.10 -7.74
N PHE A 155 -10.74 -5.52 -6.54
CA PHE A 155 -9.77 -4.78 -5.74
C PHE A 155 -8.39 -4.79 -6.39
N GLY A 156 -7.96 -5.92 -6.96
CA GLY A 156 -6.69 -6.02 -7.67
C GLY A 156 -6.61 -5.09 -8.89
N VAL A 157 -7.67 -5.02 -9.71
CA VAL A 157 -7.76 -4.08 -10.84
C VAL A 157 -7.75 -2.65 -10.33
N PHE A 158 -8.57 -2.31 -9.33
CA PHE A 158 -8.64 -0.96 -8.79
C PHE A 158 -7.25 -0.48 -8.30
N ILE A 159 -6.59 -1.26 -7.44
CA ILE A 159 -5.27 -0.92 -6.88
C ILE A 159 -4.19 -0.86 -7.98
N ALA A 160 -4.26 -1.73 -9.00
CA ALA A 160 -3.32 -1.65 -10.12
C ALA A 160 -3.54 -0.37 -10.94
N LEU A 161 -4.79 0.03 -11.16
CA LEU A 161 -5.13 1.22 -11.93
C LEU A 161 -4.78 2.51 -11.19
N THR A 162 -4.93 2.58 -9.86
CA THR A 162 -4.48 3.73 -9.08
C THR A 162 -2.96 3.91 -9.18
N GLY A 163 -2.20 2.82 -9.04
CA GLY A 163 -0.75 2.83 -9.25
C GLY A 163 -0.34 3.22 -10.67
N LEU A 164 -0.99 2.65 -11.70
CA LEU A 164 -0.73 3.01 -13.09
C LEU A 164 -1.09 4.48 -13.40
N SER A 165 -2.19 4.99 -12.86
CA SER A 165 -2.59 6.39 -12.98
C SER A 165 -1.48 7.30 -12.43
N ALA A 166 -0.97 7.02 -11.24
CA ALA A 166 0.10 7.81 -10.64
C ALA A 166 1.38 7.78 -11.47
N LEU A 167 1.79 6.61 -11.97
CA LEU A 167 2.94 6.49 -12.88
C LEU A 167 2.76 7.32 -14.15
N LEU A 168 1.57 7.29 -14.77
CA LEU A 168 1.24 8.13 -15.91
C LEU A 168 1.26 9.61 -15.55
N GLY A 169 0.81 9.99 -14.35
CA GLY A 169 0.92 11.35 -13.84
C GLY A 169 2.35 11.87 -13.80
N TYR A 170 3.31 11.05 -13.34
CA TYR A 170 4.72 11.43 -13.39
C TYR A 170 5.28 11.51 -14.80
N LEU A 171 4.89 10.60 -15.70
CA LEU A 171 5.35 10.60 -17.10
C LEU A 171 4.80 11.80 -17.89
N LEU A 172 3.55 12.18 -17.62
CA LEU A 172 2.87 13.28 -18.29
C LEU A 172 3.10 14.63 -17.60
N GLY A 173 3.66 14.64 -16.39
CA GLY A 173 3.82 15.84 -15.58
C GLY A 173 2.52 16.39 -15.02
N GLU A 174 1.49 15.56 -14.86
CA GLU A 174 0.12 15.94 -14.46
C GLU A 174 -0.18 15.59 -12.99
N PRO A 175 -0.21 16.58 -12.06
CA PRO A 175 -0.32 16.32 -10.63
C PRO A 175 -1.61 15.66 -10.16
N GLY A 176 -2.72 15.88 -10.89
CA GLY A 176 -4.00 15.25 -10.59
C GLY A 176 -3.95 13.72 -10.69
N LEU A 177 -3.10 13.17 -11.56
CA LEU A 177 -3.02 11.73 -11.82
C LEU A 177 -2.24 10.96 -10.75
N TYR A 178 -1.31 11.61 -10.04
CA TYR A 178 -0.68 11.09 -8.82
C TYR A 178 -1.37 11.58 -7.53
N PHE A 179 -2.62 12.04 -7.66
CA PHE A 179 -3.53 12.34 -6.56
C PHE A 179 -3.06 13.45 -5.63
N LEU A 180 -2.40 14.47 -6.17
CA LEU A 180 -2.11 15.68 -5.41
C LEU A 180 -3.42 16.44 -5.13
N MET A 181 -3.73 16.66 -3.85
CA MET A 181 -4.89 17.45 -3.42
C MET A 181 -4.42 18.54 -2.44
N PRO A 182 -4.14 19.76 -2.94
CA PRO A 182 -3.60 20.85 -2.15
C PRO A 182 -4.41 21.13 -0.88
N GLY A 183 -3.74 21.21 0.26
CA GLY A 183 -4.35 21.47 1.57
C GLY A 183 -5.21 20.35 2.16
N VAL A 184 -5.39 19.22 1.47
CA VAL A 184 -6.20 18.09 1.94
C VAL A 184 -5.37 16.85 2.20
N SER A 185 -4.48 16.47 1.27
CA SER A 185 -3.62 15.29 1.41
C SER A 185 -2.34 15.42 0.60
N GLY A 186 -1.32 14.63 0.96
CA GLY A 186 -0.14 14.49 0.12
C GLY A 186 -0.43 13.79 -1.21
N ALA A 187 0.59 13.67 -2.05
CA ALA A 187 0.53 12.95 -3.32
C ALA A 187 1.04 11.50 -3.20
N MET A 188 0.73 10.67 -4.19
CA MET A 188 1.27 9.31 -4.30
C MET A 188 2.70 9.36 -4.86
N ALA A 189 3.68 8.88 -4.10
CA ALA A 189 5.08 8.80 -4.55
C ALA A 189 5.26 7.79 -5.69
N VAL A 190 6.31 7.96 -6.50
CA VAL A 190 6.68 6.99 -7.55
C VAL A 190 6.90 5.57 -6.99
N PRO A 191 7.75 5.33 -5.97
CA PRO A 191 7.92 4.00 -5.40
C PRO A 191 6.59 3.39 -4.90
N THR A 192 5.74 4.20 -4.26
CA THR A 192 4.38 3.81 -3.84
C THR A 192 3.54 3.31 -5.02
N SER A 193 3.53 4.04 -6.13
CA SER A 193 2.76 3.67 -7.31
C SER A 193 3.22 2.35 -7.93
N MET A 194 4.54 2.11 -8.00
CA MET A 194 5.11 0.84 -8.47
C MET A 194 4.70 -0.33 -7.57
N LEU A 195 4.76 -0.14 -6.25
CA LEU A 195 4.36 -1.16 -5.28
C LEU A 195 2.86 -1.46 -5.31
N PHE A 196 2.01 -0.47 -5.61
CA PHE A 196 0.57 -0.72 -5.82
C PHE A 196 0.29 -1.47 -7.13
N VAL A 197 1.00 -1.19 -8.22
CA VAL A 197 0.90 -2.01 -9.45
C VAL A 197 1.25 -3.47 -9.16
N LEU A 198 2.34 -3.71 -8.42
CA LEU A 198 2.73 -5.05 -7.98
C LEU A 198 1.65 -5.69 -7.09
N THR A 199 1.12 -4.94 -6.13
CA THR A 199 0.08 -5.42 -5.20
C THR A 199 -1.20 -5.81 -5.94
N GLY A 200 -1.71 -4.95 -6.83
CA GLY A 200 -2.88 -5.24 -7.64
C GLY A 200 -2.67 -6.47 -8.54
N THR A 201 -1.49 -6.58 -9.17
CA THR A 201 -1.10 -7.75 -9.97
C THR A 201 -1.10 -9.04 -9.13
N CYS A 202 -0.55 -8.99 -7.91
CA CYS A 202 -0.56 -10.12 -6.99
C CYS A 202 -1.99 -10.59 -6.65
N LEU A 203 -2.89 -9.65 -6.36
CA LEU A 203 -4.30 -9.97 -6.08
C LEU A 203 -4.99 -10.62 -7.29
N LEU A 204 -4.72 -10.15 -8.51
CA LEU A 204 -5.24 -10.75 -9.75
C LEU A 204 -4.75 -12.18 -9.96
N ILE A 205 -3.47 -12.43 -9.68
CA ILE A 205 -2.87 -13.77 -9.74
C ILE A 205 -3.55 -14.70 -8.73
N ILE A 206 -3.74 -14.25 -7.48
CA ILE A 206 -4.45 -15.02 -6.44
C ILE A 206 -5.88 -15.33 -6.88
N ALA A 207 -6.59 -14.35 -7.44
CA ALA A 207 -7.96 -14.51 -7.93
C ALA A 207 -8.10 -15.54 -9.06
N GLY A 208 -7.12 -15.61 -9.96
CA GLY A 208 -7.07 -16.58 -11.05
C GLY A 208 -6.66 -17.99 -10.60
N SER A 209 -6.24 -18.14 -9.35
CA SER A 209 -5.78 -19.41 -8.75
C SER A 209 -6.86 -20.09 -7.89
N ARG A 210 -7.81 -19.32 -7.35
CA ARG A 210 -8.98 -19.83 -6.61
C ARG A 210 -10.06 -20.26 -7.61
N ARG A 211 -10.24 -21.58 -7.81
CA ARG A 211 -11.35 -22.18 -8.58
C ARG A 211 -12.42 -22.68 -7.63
#